data_AF-A0A8B9C7U0-F1
#
_entry.id   AF-A0A8B9C7U0-F1
#
_cell.length_a   1.000
_cell.length_b   1.000
_cell.length_c   1.000
_cell.angle_alpha   90.00
_cell.angle_beta   90.00
_cell.angle_gamma   90.00
#
_symmetry.space_group_name_H-M   'P 1'
#
loop_
_entity.id
_entity.type
_entity.pdbx_description
1 polymer ?
#
loop_
_entity_poly.entity_id
_entity_poly.type
_entity_poly.pdbx_seq_one_letter_code
_entity_poly.pdbx_strand_id
1 'polypeptide(L)'
;MALPRGRGSPEPALCPPFRCRQDEASLTLLLPVPGIQPHSLRGDVGTNHYSLRFSSATAAYALFLRFPPANRLAAPETSVSVSAHNAAIGLAKAPGSDGPWEKFCFGLDASALQERLFVSEENVDGFLDTVLCPSFCAEAELESQPLIEVLDVTEDRSEIRLKVRIAGSRMYHRWICVLQPDNIKSDRSSFVPALS
;
A
#
# COMPACT_ATOMS: atom_id res chain seq x y z
N MET A 1 11.66 -1.50 -47.43
CA MET A 1 10.51 -1.80 -46.54
C MET A 1 11.03 -1.85 -45.13
N ALA A 2 10.58 -0.93 -44.26
CA ALA A 2 11.03 -0.88 -42.87
C ALA A 2 10.17 -1.83 -42.01
N LEU A 3 10.84 -2.73 -41.28
CA LEU A 3 10.22 -3.60 -40.28
C LEU A 3 9.59 -2.75 -39.16
N PRO A 4 8.39 -3.09 -38.67
CA PRO A 4 7.79 -2.36 -37.56
C PRO A 4 8.62 -2.62 -36.30
N ARG A 5 9.04 -1.53 -35.66
CA ARG A 5 9.66 -1.56 -34.33
C ARG A 5 8.73 -2.31 -33.37
N GLY A 6 9.27 -3.32 -32.72
CA GLY A 6 8.55 -4.11 -31.72
C GLY A 6 7.87 -3.19 -30.71
N ARG A 7 6.58 -3.43 -30.47
CA ARG A 7 5.89 -2.91 -29.28
C ARG A 7 6.70 -3.39 -28.08
N GLY A 8 7.39 -2.47 -27.41
CA GLY A 8 7.87 -2.72 -26.05
C GLY A 8 6.69 -3.21 -25.22
N SER A 9 6.93 -4.19 -24.35
CA SER A 9 5.93 -4.58 -23.37
C SER A 9 5.38 -3.32 -22.71
N PRO A 10 4.06 -3.16 -22.56
CA PRO A 10 3.51 -2.01 -21.85
C PRO A 10 4.17 -1.95 -20.48
N GLU A 11 4.78 -0.80 -20.18
CA GLU A 11 5.38 -0.55 -18.88
C GLU A 11 4.33 -0.84 -17.80
N PRO A 12 4.66 -1.63 -16.76
CA PRO A 12 3.67 -2.07 -15.79
C PRO A 12 3.04 -0.85 -15.11
N ALA A 13 1.71 -0.84 -15.02
CA ALA A 13 0.99 0.25 -14.39
C ALA A 13 1.33 0.32 -12.88
N LEU A 14 1.50 1.54 -12.38
CA LEU A 14 1.76 1.81 -10.97
C LEU A 14 0.47 2.11 -10.20
N CYS A 15 0.44 1.78 -8.91
CA CYS A 15 -0.63 2.22 -8.04
C CYS A 15 -0.38 3.70 -7.71
N PRO A 16 -1.28 4.63 -8.07
CA PRO A 16 -1.04 6.04 -7.80
C PRO A 16 -1.09 6.30 -6.29
N PRO A 17 -0.36 7.31 -5.78
CA PRO A 17 -0.70 7.87 -4.47
C PRO A 17 -2.14 8.42 -4.55
N PHE A 18 -2.93 8.19 -3.51
CA PHE A 18 -4.30 8.68 -3.47
C PHE A 18 -4.78 8.93 -2.04
N ARG A 19 -5.77 9.80 -1.92
CA ARG A 19 -6.57 10.00 -0.71
C ARG A 19 -8.02 9.70 -1.04
N CYS A 20 -8.67 8.88 -0.22
CA CYS A 20 -10.10 8.62 -0.32
C CYS A 20 -10.75 9.25 0.92
N ARG A 21 -11.57 10.27 0.71
CA ARG A 21 -12.37 10.90 1.76
C ARG A 21 -13.82 10.51 1.57
N GLN A 22 -14.60 10.58 2.63
CA GLN A 22 -16.03 10.33 2.57
C GLN A 22 -16.81 11.40 3.33
N ASP A 23 -18.06 11.54 2.93
CA ASP A 23 -19.12 12.18 3.70
C ASP A 23 -20.31 11.21 3.80
N GLU A 24 -21.46 11.68 4.27
CA GLU A 24 -22.68 10.88 4.44
C GLU A 24 -23.15 10.20 3.16
N ALA A 25 -23.03 10.85 2.00
CA ALA A 25 -23.66 10.41 0.75
C ALA A 25 -22.65 10.12 -0.38
N SER A 26 -21.36 10.42 -0.19
CA SER A 26 -20.38 10.39 -1.25
C SER A 26 -18.96 10.04 -0.78
N LEU A 27 -18.14 9.64 -1.74
CA LEU A 27 -16.70 9.51 -1.61
C LEU A 27 -16.02 10.49 -2.55
N THR A 28 -14.92 11.09 -2.10
CA THR A 28 -14.02 11.91 -2.92
C THR A 28 -12.66 11.24 -2.99
N LEU A 29 -12.28 10.82 -4.18
CA LEU A 29 -10.95 10.30 -4.49
C LEU A 29 -10.06 11.42 -5.04
N LEU A 30 -8.99 11.74 -4.34
CA LEU A 30 -7.98 12.72 -4.75
C LEU A 30 -6.68 12.02 -5.14
N LEU A 31 -6.21 12.29 -6.35
CA LEU A 31 -5.01 11.74 -6.96
C LEU A 31 -3.97 12.86 -7.12
N PRO A 32 -3.02 13.02 -6.19
CA PRO A 32 -1.95 14.00 -6.30
C PRO A 32 -0.87 13.55 -7.30
N VAL A 33 -1.26 13.29 -8.54
CA VAL A 33 -0.36 12.96 -9.65
C VAL A 33 -0.32 14.15 -10.61
N PRO A 34 0.85 14.76 -10.85
CA PRO A 34 0.98 15.87 -11.79
C PRO A 34 0.96 15.38 -13.24
N GLY A 35 0.49 16.26 -14.14
CA GLY A 35 0.56 16.01 -15.58
C GLY A 35 -0.28 14.82 -16.04
N ILE A 36 -1.40 14.53 -15.36
CA ILE A 36 -2.38 13.54 -15.81
C ILE A 36 -2.88 13.96 -17.19
N GLN A 37 -2.80 13.05 -18.16
CA GLN A 37 -3.38 13.25 -19.49
C GLN A 37 -4.89 13.04 -19.41
N PRO A 38 -5.73 14.10 -19.53
CA PRO A 38 -7.17 13.97 -19.26
C PRO A 38 -7.85 12.96 -20.18
N HIS A 39 -7.41 12.88 -21.44
CA HIS A 39 -7.95 11.93 -22.42
C HIS A 39 -7.66 10.46 -22.10
N SER A 40 -6.65 10.18 -21.26
CA SER A 40 -6.26 8.83 -20.86
C SER A 40 -7.06 8.33 -19.65
N LEU A 41 -7.68 9.25 -18.90
CA LEU A 41 -8.39 8.94 -17.68
C LEU A 41 -9.68 8.19 -17.99
N ARG A 42 -9.83 7.01 -17.41
CA ARG A 42 -10.98 6.12 -17.55
C ARG A 42 -11.33 5.55 -16.18
N GLY A 43 -12.52 5.88 -15.71
CA GLY A 43 -13.11 5.25 -14.54
C GLY A 43 -14.24 4.29 -14.92
N ASP A 44 -14.47 3.31 -14.08
CA ASP A 44 -15.60 2.38 -14.16
C ASP A 44 -16.15 2.13 -12.75
N VAL A 45 -17.44 2.41 -12.57
CA VAL A 45 -18.14 2.29 -11.29
C VAL A 45 -19.01 1.04 -11.31
N GLY A 46 -18.58 0.02 -10.58
CA GLY A 46 -19.39 -1.15 -10.29
C GLY A 46 -20.14 -1.03 -8.97
N THR A 47 -20.98 -2.01 -8.67
CA THR A 47 -21.86 -1.98 -7.48
C THR A 47 -21.12 -1.78 -6.16
N ASN A 48 -19.94 -2.40 -5.98
CA ASN A 48 -19.13 -2.31 -4.75
C ASN A 48 -17.65 -2.07 -5.08
N HIS A 49 -17.36 -1.54 -6.26
CA HIS A 49 -15.98 -1.32 -6.68
C HIS A 49 -15.88 -0.12 -7.61
N TYR A 50 -14.69 0.45 -7.67
CA TYR A 50 -14.33 1.48 -8.62
C TYR A 50 -12.99 1.14 -9.23
N SER A 51 -12.88 1.14 -10.55
CA SER A 51 -11.62 0.95 -11.25
C SER A 51 -11.25 2.22 -12.02
N LEU A 52 -9.98 2.57 -11.99
CA LEU A 52 -9.46 3.78 -12.61
C LEU A 52 -8.15 3.47 -13.32
N ARG A 53 -8.01 3.97 -14.55
CA ARG A 53 -6.76 3.95 -15.30
C ARG A 53 -6.49 5.32 -15.91
N PHE A 54 -5.23 5.73 -15.91
CA PHE A 54 -4.79 6.96 -16.57
C PHE A 54 -3.29 6.91 -16.82
N SER A 55 -2.77 7.90 -17.55
CA SER A 55 -1.34 8.07 -17.78
C SER A 55 -0.92 9.50 -17.46
N SER A 56 0.31 9.65 -17.00
CA SER A 56 1.03 10.92 -16.97
C SER A 56 2.11 10.94 -18.05
N ALA A 57 2.91 12.00 -18.09
CA ALA A 57 4.10 12.05 -18.94
C ALA A 57 5.16 10.99 -18.59
N THR A 58 5.13 10.42 -17.37
CA THR A 58 6.20 9.57 -16.84
C THR A 58 5.78 8.12 -16.59
N ALA A 59 4.49 7.83 -16.42
CA ALA A 59 4.03 6.48 -16.10
C ALA A 59 2.55 6.26 -16.45
N ALA A 60 2.19 4.98 -16.59
CA ALA A 60 0.79 4.55 -16.56
C ALA A 60 0.39 4.19 -15.12
N TYR A 61 -0.85 4.50 -14.76
CA TYR A 61 -1.41 4.26 -13.44
C TYR A 61 -2.68 3.42 -13.52
N ALA A 62 -2.86 2.56 -12.52
CA ALA A 62 -4.08 1.81 -12.30
C ALA A 62 -4.42 1.81 -10.81
N LEU A 63 -5.70 1.98 -10.50
CA LEU A 63 -6.23 1.90 -9.15
C LEU A 63 -7.54 1.12 -9.19
N PHE A 64 -7.66 0.14 -8.32
CA PHE A 64 -8.88 -0.61 -8.06
C PHE A 64 -9.25 -0.43 -6.59
N LEU A 65 -10.48 0.01 -6.33
CA LEU A 65 -11.07 0.11 -5.00
C LEU A 65 -12.18 -0.93 -4.88
N ARG A 66 -12.21 -1.68 -3.79
CA ARG A 66 -13.29 -2.60 -3.44
C ARG A 66 -13.85 -2.28 -2.08
N PHE A 67 -15.16 -2.17 -2.00
CA PHE A 67 -15.89 -1.91 -0.78
C PHE A 67 -16.56 -3.20 -0.29
N PRO A 68 -16.86 -3.32 1.03
CA PRO A 68 -17.68 -4.39 1.54
C PRO A 68 -19.04 -4.50 0.81
N PRO A 69 -19.68 -5.68 0.75
CA PRO A 69 -20.94 -5.87 0.02
C PRO A 69 -22.08 -4.91 0.43
N ALA A 70 -22.14 -4.50 1.70
CA ALA A 70 -23.11 -3.54 2.21
C ALA A 70 -22.89 -2.10 1.69
N ASN A 71 -21.67 -1.79 1.25
CA ASN A 71 -21.22 -0.46 0.87
C ASN A 71 -21.27 -0.36 -0.64
N ARG A 72 -22.41 0.08 -1.18
CA ARG A 72 -22.67 0.12 -2.61
C ARG A 72 -22.45 1.52 -3.16
N LEU A 73 -21.95 1.57 -4.40
CA LEU A 73 -21.79 2.79 -5.17
C LEU A 73 -22.94 2.94 -6.17
N ALA A 74 -23.33 4.19 -6.42
CA ALA A 74 -24.19 4.55 -7.52
C ALA A 74 -23.32 4.94 -8.72
N ALA A 75 -23.56 4.31 -9.87
CA ALA A 75 -22.95 4.67 -11.13
C ALA A 75 -23.76 5.77 -11.84
N PRO A 76 -23.12 6.63 -12.65
CA PRO A 76 -21.68 6.72 -12.93
C PRO A 76 -20.94 7.58 -11.87
N GLU A 77 -19.70 7.99 -12.16
CA GLU A 77 -19.00 9.01 -11.36
C GLU A 77 -19.84 10.28 -11.29
N THR A 78 -19.91 10.91 -10.11
CA THR A 78 -20.66 12.17 -9.95
C THR A 78 -19.87 13.37 -10.46
N SER A 79 -18.54 13.28 -10.45
CA SER A 79 -17.66 14.31 -11.00
C SER A 79 -16.28 13.74 -11.31
N VAL A 80 -15.65 14.31 -12.34
CA VAL A 80 -14.23 14.07 -12.66
C VAL A 80 -13.62 15.43 -13.00
N SER A 81 -12.62 15.84 -12.23
CA SER A 81 -11.89 17.09 -12.42
C SER A 81 -10.40 16.79 -12.50
N VAL A 82 -9.73 17.27 -13.55
CA VAL A 82 -8.29 17.10 -13.75
C VAL A 82 -7.65 18.47 -13.81
N SER A 83 -6.65 18.69 -12.96
CA SER A 83 -5.83 19.90 -12.94
C SER A 83 -4.39 19.56 -13.38
N ALA A 84 -3.53 20.57 -13.43
CA ALA A 84 -2.11 20.39 -13.74
C ALA A 84 -1.38 19.49 -12.72
N HIS A 85 -1.87 19.44 -11.47
CA HIS A 85 -1.17 18.83 -10.33
C HIS A 85 -1.89 17.64 -9.70
N ASN A 86 -3.18 17.48 -9.99
CA ASN A 86 -3.99 16.42 -9.40
C ASN A 86 -5.23 16.11 -10.23
N ALA A 87 -5.94 15.05 -9.84
CA ALA A 87 -7.32 14.81 -10.24
C ALA A 87 -8.20 14.54 -9.02
N ALA A 88 -9.46 14.96 -9.08
CA ALA A 88 -10.49 14.67 -8.10
C ALA A 88 -11.64 13.93 -8.79
N ILE A 89 -12.08 12.83 -8.20
CA ILE A 89 -13.18 12.00 -8.67
C ILE A 89 -14.22 11.90 -7.55
N GLY A 90 -15.47 12.24 -7.86
CA GLY A 90 -16.61 12.04 -6.97
C GLY A 90 -17.33 10.74 -7.28
N LEU A 91 -17.64 9.98 -6.24
CA LEU A 91 -18.44 8.75 -6.31
C LEU A 91 -19.63 8.88 -5.37
N ALA A 92 -20.85 8.63 -5.85
CA ALA A 92 -22.03 8.60 -4.99
C ALA A 92 -22.17 7.25 -4.29
N LYS A 93 -22.58 7.26 -3.03
CA LYS A 93 -23.08 6.07 -2.34
C LYS A 93 -24.46 5.73 -2.92
N ALA A 94 -24.74 4.44 -3.06
CA ALA A 94 -26.04 3.99 -3.50
C ALA A 94 -27.08 4.19 -2.38
N PRO A 95 -28.37 4.35 -2.72
CA PRO A 95 -29.43 4.45 -1.71
C PRO A 95 -29.41 3.25 -0.76
N GLY A 96 -29.43 3.53 0.55
CA GLY A 96 -29.35 2.50 1.60
C GLY A 96 -27.92 2.07 1.93
N SER A 97 -26.92 2.71 1.32
CA SER A 97 -25.51 2.63 1.72
C SER A 97 -24.98 3.97 2.23
N ASP A 98 -25.88 4.87 2.62
CA ASP A 98 -25.55 6.16 3.24
C ASP A 98 -24.89 5.98 4.62
N GLY A 99 -24.26 7.04 5.13
CA GLY A 99 -23.53 7.02 6.39
C GLY A 99 -22.06 6.62 6.26
N PRO A 100 -21.27 6.74 7.34
CA PRO A 100 -19.84 6.49 7.32
C PRO A 100 -19.52 5.01 7.06
N TRP A 101 -18.62 4.76 6.13
CA TRP A 101 -18.09 3.43 5.85
C TRP A 101 -16.83 3.19 6.65
N GLU A 102 -16.67 2.01 7.22
CA GLU A 102 -15.50 1.71 8.07
C GLU A 102 -14.22 1.51 7.26
N LYS A 103 -14.34 0.82 6.12
CA LYS A 103 -13.17 0.34 5.38
C LYS A 103 -13.41 0.11 3.90
N PHE A 104 -12.30 -0.01 3.17
CA PHE A 104 -12.24 -0.44 1.79
C PHE A 104 -10.90 -1.12 1.53
N CYS A 105 -10.79 -1.84 0.42
CA CYS A 105 -9.54 -2.43 -0.02
C CYS A 105 -9.10 -1.78 -1.35
N PHE A 106 -7.80 -1.69 -1.59
CA PHE A 106 -7.27 -1.06 -2.80
C PHE A 106 -6.06 -1.82 -3.36
N GLY A 107 -5.81 -1.68 -4.66
CA GLY A 107 -4.68 -2.29 -5.35
C GLY A 107 -4.63 -1.91 -6.83
N LEU A 108 -3.78 -2.57 -7.60
CA LEU A 108 -3.72 -2.40 -9.07
C LEU A 108 -4.93 -3.01 -9.77
N ASP A 109 -5.42 -4.12 -9.23
CA ASP A 109 -6.57 -4.89 -9.70
C ASP A 109 -7.16 -5.73 -8.56
N ALA A 110 -8.19 -6.52 -8.84
CA ALA A 110 -8.94 -7.28 -7.83
C ALA A 110 -8.17 -8.48 -7.21
N SER A 111 -7.01 -8.86 -7.75
CA SER A 111 -6.26 -10.07 -7.34
C SER A 111 -5.43 -9.87 -6.06
N ALA A 112 -4.92 -8.66 -5.83
CA ALA A 112 -4.08 -8.34 -4.68
C ALA A 112 -4.48 -6.98 -4.11
N LEU A 113 -5.35 -7.00 -3.10
CA LEU A 113 -5.83 -5.78 -2.45
C LEU A 113 -5.32 -5.68 -1.01
N GLN A 114 -4.97 -4.46 -0.63
CA GLN A 114 -4.64 -4.08 0.74
C GLN A 114 -5.84 -3.37 1.38
N GLU A 115 -6.13 -3.69 2.64
CA GLU A 115 -7.18 -3.03 3.41
C GLU A 115 -6.76 -1.64 3.89
N ARG A 116 -7.71 -0.70 3.92
CA ARG A 116 -7.58 0.64 4.47
C ARG A 116 -8.86 1.04 5.19
N LEU A 117 -8.70 1.51 6.43
CA LEU A 117 -9.78 2.07 7.23
C LEU A 117 -10.00 3.54 6.86
N PHE A 118 -11.25 3.99 6.94
CA PHE A 118 -11.55 5.42 6.94
C PHE A 118 -11.41 5.95 8.36
N VAL A 119 -10.27 6.58 8.65
CA VAL A 119 -10.00 7.14 9.97
C VAL A 119 -10.54 8.58 10.05
N SER A 120 -11.28 8.88 11.11
CA SER A 120 -11.78 10.19 11.52
C SER A 120 -11.39 10.46 12.98
N GLU A 121 -11.59 11.68 13.46
CA GLU A 121 -11.39 12.02 14.87
C GLU A 121 -12.28 11.17 15.79
N GLU A 122 -13.46 10.77 15.32
CA GLU A 122 -14.43 9.99 16.11
C GLU A 122 -14.08 8.50 16.22
N ASN A 123 -13.28 7.96 15.29
CA ASN A 123 -12.93 6.53 15.27
C ASN A 123 -11.43 6.26 15.45
N VAL A 124 -10.64 7.30 15.71
CA VAL A 124 -9.19 7.20 15.91
C VAL A 124 -8.86 6.27 17.08
N ASP A 125 -9.67 6.26 18.14
CA ASP A 125 -9.47 5.38 19.29
C ASP A 125 -9.59 3.90 18.90
N GLY A 126 -10.60 3.54 18.11
CA GLY A 126 -10.76 2.17 17.59
C GLY A 126 -9.66 1.76 16.61
N PHE A 127 -9.13 2.71 15.83
CA PHE A 127 -7.95 2.48 15.00
C PHE A 127 -6.71 2.21 15.86
N LEU A 128 -6.46 3.05 16.87
CA LEU A 128 -5.34 2.89 17.78
C LEU A 128 -5.43 1.56 18.54
N ASP A 129 -6.60 1.18 19.03
CA ASP A 129 -6.82 -0.14 19.65
C ASP A 129 -6.47 -1.28 18.69
N THR A 130 -6.82 -1.18 17.41
CA THR A 130 -6.51 -2.23 16.42
C THR A 130 -5.00 -2.35 16.15
N VAL A 131 -4.26 -1.24 16.18
CA VAL A 131 -2.80 -1.22 15.96
C VAL A 131 -2.02 -1.55 17.23
N LEU A 132 -2.57 -1.19 18.38
CA LEU A 132 -1.94 -1.36 19.70
C LEU A 132 -2.32 -2.70 20.36
N CYS A 133 -3.37 -3.38 19.91
CA CYS A 133 -3.70 -4.73 20.34
C CYS A 133 -2.82 -5.77 19.62
N PRO A 134 -1.97 -6.51 20.34
CA PRO A 134 -1.22 -7.63 19.76
C PRO A 134 -2.12 -8.84 19.42
N SER A 135 -3.44 -8.74 19.52
CA SER A 135 -4.39 -9.84 19.29
C SER A 135 -4.66 -10.15 17.81
N PHE A 136 -4.13 -9.37 16.86
CA PHE A 136 -3.98 -9.80 15.46
C PHE A 136 -2.80 -10.77 15.26
N CYS A 137 -2.10 -11.15 16.33
CA CYS A 137 -1.16 -12.28 16.35
C CYS A 137 -1.86 -13.53 16.92
N ALA A 138 -2.91 -14.02 16.27
CA ALA A 138 -3.49 -15.32 16.60
C ALA A 138 -3.25 -16.31 15.45
N GLU A 139 -2.22 -17.14 15.65
CA GLU A 139 -2.06 -18.52 15.14
C GLU A 139 -1.39 -18.82 13.79
N ALA A 140 -0.86 -17.87 13.02
CA ALA A 140 -0.03 -18.22 11.84
C ALA A 140 1.36 -17.58 11.76
N GLU A 141 1.66 -16.53 12.53
CA GLU A 141 2.90 -15.75 12.36
C GLU A 141 3.87 -15.81 13.56
N LEU A 142 3.61 -16.64 14.58
CA LEU A 142 4.55 -16.74 15.70
C LEU A 142 5.83 -17.53 15.36
N GLU A 143 5.81 -18.34 14.30
CA GLU A 143 6.93 -19.20 13.90
C GLU A 143 8.04 -18.45 13.16
N SER A 144 7.75 -17.28 12.58
CA SER A 144 8.66 -16.55 11.66
C SER A 144 8.98 -15.12 12.09
N GLN A 145 8.71 -14.73 13.35
CA GLN A 145 9.16 -13.42 13.83
C GLN A 145 10.69 -13.42 14.00
N PRO A 146 11.42 -12.52 13.32
CA PRO A 146 12.85 -12.38 13.54
C PRO A 146 13.08 -11.85 14.96
N LEU A 147 13.69 -12.66 15.82
CA LEU A 147 14.08 -12.22 17.16
C LEU A 147 15.31 -11.32 17.01
N ILE A 148 15.13 -10.03 17.29
CA ILE A 148 16.19 -9.03 17.31
C ILE A 148 16.87 -9.10 18.68
N GLU A 149 18.16 -9.40 18.69
CA GLU A 149 18.99 -9.46 19.88
C GLU A 149 20.16 -8.49 19.71
N VAL A 150 20.15 -7.40 20.47
CA VAL A 150 21.27 -6.46 20.51
C VAL A 150 22.36 -7.12 21.35
N LEU A 151 23.48 -7.43 20.72
CA LEU A 151 24.59 -8.13 21.36
C LEU A 151 25.48 -7.16 22.15
N ASP A 152 25.76 -6.00 21.56
CA ASP A 152 26.64 -5.02 22.16
C ASP A 152 26.39 -3.62 21.57
N VAL A 153 26.59 -2.58 22.39
CA VAL A 153 26.47 -1.17 21.99
C VAL A 153 27.60 -0.38 22.64
N THR A 154 28.50 0.14 21.80
CA THR A 154 29.54 1.11 22.17
C THR A 154 29.24 2.47 21.54
N GLU A 155 30.02 3.50 21.91
CA GLU A 155 29.87 4.86 21.39
C GLU A 155 30.02 4.95 19.85
N ASP A 156 30.79 4.03 19.26
CA ASP A 156 31.14 3.97 17.85
C ASP A 156 30.49 2.80 17.07
N ARG A 157 29.83 1.86 17.76
CA ARG A 157 29.33 0.64 17.13
C ARG A 157 28.11 0.05 17.83
N SER A 158 27.18 -0.48 17.05
CA SER A 158 26.11 -1.32 17.57
C SER A 158 26.07 -2.64 16.83
N GLU A 159 26.03 -3.74 17.58
CA GLU A 159 25.97 -5.08 17.02
C GLU A 159 24.59 -5.71 17.29
N ILE A 160 23.89 -6.05 16.20
CA ILE A 160 22.52 -6.55 16.24
C ILE A 160 22.47 -7.92 15.55
N ARG A 161 21.93 -8.91 16.25
CA ARG A 161 21.70 -10.26 15.74
C ARG A 161 20.22 -10.44 15.44
N LEU A 162 19.92 -10.86 14.21
CA LEU A 162 18.58 -11.26 13.80
C LEU A 162 18.52 -12.79 13.76
N LYS A 163 17.71 -13.40 14.63
CA LYS A 163 17.41 -14.84 14.59
C LYS A 163 16.08 -15.04 13.88
N VAL A 164 16.11 -15.47 12.63
CA VAL A 164 14.91 -15.92 11.91
C VAL A 164 14.71 -17.40 12.20
N ARG A 165 13.56 -17.78 12.78
CA ARG A 165 13.16 -19.19 12.86
C ARG A 165 12.42 -19.49 11.56
N ILE A 166 12.98 -20.34 10.71
CA ILE A 166 12.25 -20.95 9.60
C ILE A 166 12.17 -22.43 9.95
N ALA A 167 10.95 -22.97 9.96
CA ALA A 167 10.68 -24.36 10.33
C ALA A 167 11.70 -25.32 9.71
N GLY A 168 12.46 -26.00 10.57
CA GLY A 168 13.36 -27.09 10.18
C GLY A 168 14.81 -26.75 9.86
N SER A 169 15.27 -25.49 9.89
CA SER A 169 16.70 -25.15 9.74
C SER A 169 17.07 -23.82 10.41
N ARG A 170 18.04 -23.85 11.34
CA ARG A 170 18.58 -22.63 11.96
C ARG A 170 19.57 -21.95 11.02
N MET A 171 19.16 -20.85 10.38
CA MET A 171 20.09 -19.90 9.77
C MET A 171 20.28 -18.69 10.69
N TYR A 172 21.52 -18.24 10.86
CA TYR A 172 21.85 -17.03 11.62
C TYR A 172 22.43 -15.98 10.67
N HIS A 173 21.86 -14.78 10.67
CA HIS A 173 22.45 -13.62 10.00
C HIS A 173 22.95 -12.64 11.08
N ARG A 174 24.26 -12.43 11.15
CA ARG A 174 24.90 -11.43 12.02
C ARG A 174 25.11 -10.16 11.21
N TRP A 175 24.52 -9.06 11.65
CA TRP A 175 24.71 -7.75 11.02
C TRP A 175 25.53 -6.88 11.96
N ILE A 176 26.60 -6.28 11.42
CA ILE A 176 27.42 -5.32 12.16
C ILE A 176 27.20 -3.96 11.51
N CYS A 177 26.63 -3.03 12.27
CA CYS A 177 26.53 -1.64 11.87
C CYS A 177 27.62 -0.86 12.59
N VAL A 178 28.54 -0.27 11.83
CA VAL A 178 29.55 0.65 12.35
C VAL A 178 29.03 2.07 12.11
N LEU A 179 28.85 2.83 13.18
CA LEU A 179 28.39 4.22 13.09
C LEU A 179 29.63 5.09 12.88
N GLN A 180 29.90 5.50 11.64
CA GLN A 180 30.84 6.58 11.37
C GLN A 180 30.08 7.92 11.39
N PRO A 181 30.67 9.00 11.91
CA PRO A 181 29.96 10.25 12.21
C PRO A 181 29.20 10.89 11.04
N ASP A 182 29.54 10.56 9.78
CA ASP A 182 28.89 11.14 8.59
C ASP A 182 28.27 10.12 7.61
N ASN A 183 28.22 8.82 7.93
CA ASN A 183 27.55 7.84 7.08
C ASN A 183 27.33 6.48 7.77
N ILE A 184 26.12 5.90 7.65
CA ILE A 184 25.84 4.53 8.08
C ILE A 184 26.32 3.58 6.98
N LYS A 185 27.46 2.90 7.18
CA LYS A 185 27.89 1.80 6.32
C LYS A 185 27.46 0.48 6.95
N SER A 186 26.59 -0.26 6.27
CA SER A 186 26.26 -1.65 6.61
C SER A 186 27.20 -2.57 5.84
N ASP A 187 28.02 -3.35 6.55
CA ASP A 187 28.90 -4.33 5.93
C ASP A 187 28.33 -5.73 6.15
N ARG A 188 28.12 -6.47 5.04
CA ARG A 188 27.47 -7.78 5.05
C ARG A 188 28.54 -8.84 5.24
N SER A 189 28.89 -9.15 6.50
CA SER A 189 29.88 -10.20 6.76
C SER A 189 29.27 -11.61 6.65
N SER A 190 30.13 -12.54 6.27
CA SER A 190 29.87 -13.80 5.60
C SER A 190 29.18 -14.90 6.42
N PHE A 191 28.64 -15.87 5.66
CA PHE A 191 27.97 -17.09 6.06
C PHE A 191 28.86 -17.96 6.96
N VAL A 192 28.37 -18.36 8.14
CA VAL A 192 29.02 -19.38 8.96
C VAL A 192 28.00 -20.49 9.24
N PRO A 193 28.13 -21.67 8.63
CA PRO A 193 27.33 -22.83 9.03
C PRO A 193 27.82 -23.33 10.40
N ALA A 194 26.88 -23.66 11.29
CA ALA A 194 27.19 -24.32 12.55
C ALA A 194 27.60 -25.78 12.24
N LEU A 195 28.85 -26.13 12.54
CA LEU A 195 29.25 -27.53 12.68
C LEU A 195 28.55 -28.10 13.93
N SER A 196 27.93 -29.27 13.76
CA SER A 196 27.30 -30.04 14.85
C SER A 196 28.32 -30.61 15.82
#